data_AF-C1HA38-F1
#
_entry.id   AF-C1HA38-F1
#
_cell.length_a   1.000
_cell.length_b   1.000
_cell.length_c   1.000
_cell.angle_alpha   90.00
_cell.angle_beta   90.00
_cell.angle_gamma   90.00
#
_symmetry.space_group_name_H-M   'P 1'
#
loop_
_entity.id
_entity.type
_entity.pdbx_description
1 polymer ?
#
loop_
_entity_poly.entity_id
_entity_poly.type
_entity_poly.pdbx_seq_one_letter_code
_entity_poly.pdbx_strand_id
1 'polypeptide(L)'
;MCSCFAALLLLGLVRRVLGSNDPLWDSNEDGNFRPQNITGLSHWLYGWRGTYYNGTVTMQMTVVDWTTEDDEDDKPCPAFLDQTLEISYNAILAITKTVQGDENPIMMALTPWQRGINLTTQRNTDYYRWEQLPFRISSLPEYPRLGFTINSKRTWNISTSLISDNAFSLAGAFNYDPKSSSNPWINLKFNHTTCSFSQTLYAGAILVPRNRRNRLKNEAIQGPQLRGQFDNRSASLTIDGFYQVNPPSIPEEGLISGPIRIGFLGSVDASRSDDMLKPVNDTPMWNMSLGFDRDLSGKISAASRIALGLSTTMFYATIVLSVCLSLL
;
A
#
# COMPACT_ATOMS: atom_id res chain seq x y z
N MET A 1 -0.94 6.55 -46.61
CA MET A 1 -0.43 7.15 -45.35
C MET A 1 -1.54 7.67 -44.42
N CYS A 2 -2.75 8.01 -44.91
CA CYS A 2 -3.85 8.48 -44.04
C CYS A 2 -4.49 7.42 -43.10
N SER A 3 -4.50 6.13 -43.44
CA SER A 3 -5.24 5.13 -42.62
C SER A 3 -4.56 4.81 -41.28
N CYS A 4 -3.23 4.81 -41.20
CA CYS A 4 -2.52 4.54 -39.95
C CYS A 4 -2.72 5.63 -38.89
N PHE A 5 -2.85 6.90 -39.31
CA PHE A 5 -3.10 8.01 -38.38
C PHE A 5 -4.50 7.94 -37.78
N ALA A 6 -5.51 7.58 -38.58
CA ALA A 6 -6.87 7.39 -38.08
C ALA A 6 -6.94 6.25 -37.05
N ALA A 7 -6.24 5.13 -37.28
CA ALA A 7 -6.20 4.01 -36.34
C ALA A 7 -5.55 4.37 -34.99
N LEU A 8 -4.44 5.12 -35.00
CA LEU A 8 -3.77 5.58 -33.78
C LEU A 8 -4.61 6.60 -33.00
N LEU A 9 -5.27 7.53 -33.69
CA LEU A 9 -6.22 8.46 -33.07
C LEU A 9 -7.43 7.73 -32.47
N LEU A 10 -7.97 6.72 -33.17
CA LEU A 10 -9.03 5.86 -32.65
C LEU A 10 -8.60 5.10 -31.41
N LEU A 11 -7.39 4.54 -31.36
CA LEU A 11 -6.86 3.85 -30.17
C LEU A 11 -6.70 4.81 -28.98
N GLY A 12 -6.21 6.04 -29.21
CA GLY A 12 -6.09 7.08 -28.19
C GLY A 12 -7.45 7.57 -27.68
N LEU A 13 -8.41 7.77 -28.58
CA LEU A 13 -9.80 8.11 -28.25
C LEU A 13 -10.50 6.97 -27.51
N VAL A 14 -10.26 5.72 -27.90
CA VAL A 14 -10.83 4.53 -27.23
C VAL A 14 -10.38 4.46 -25.78
N ARG A 15 -9.11 4.75 -25.46
CA ARG A 15 -8.65 4.81 -24.07
C ARG A 15 -9.39 5.87 -23.25
N ARG A 16 -9.65 7.06 -23.84
CA ARG A 16 -10.44 8.12 -23.18
C ARG A 16 -11.93 7.76 -23.04
N VAL A 17 -12.55 7.27 -24.11
CA VAL A 17 -13.99 6.92 -24.15
C VAL A 17 -14.32 5.74 -23.21
N LEU A 18 -13.35 4.87 -22.94
CA LEU A 18 -13.57 3.74 -22.02
C LEU A 18 -13.37 4.08 -20.56
N GLY A 19 -12.49 5.03 -20.24
CA GLY A 19 -12.48 5.69 -18.94
C GLY A 19 -13.80 6.42 -18.70
N SER A 20 -14.32 7.12 -19.71
CA SER A 20 -15.55 7.91 -19.57
C SER A 20 -16.82 7.12 -19.33
N ASN A 21 -16.84 5.83 -19.67
CA ASN A 21 -18.01 4.99 -19.39
C ASN A 21 -18.12 4.58 -17.92
N ASP A 22 -17.09 4.83 -17.10
CA ASP A 22 -17.23 4.88 -15.65
C ASP A 22 -17.33 6.37 -15.25
N PRO A 23 -18.52 6.93 -15.01
CA PRO A 23 -18.67 8.33 -14.65
C PRO A 23 -17.87 8.74 -13.40
N LEU A 24 -17.50 7.78 -12.54
CA LEU A 24 -16.62 8.00 -11.40
C LEU A 24 -15.13 8.07 -11.78
N TRP A 25 -14.74 7.56 -12.95
CA TRP A 25 -13.38 7.59 -13.45
C TRP A 25 -13.01 8.94 -14.07
N ASP A 26 -13.83 9.46 -14.99
CA ASP A 26 -13.52 10.73 -15.69
C ASP A 26 -13.38 11.91 -14.74
N SER A 27 -14.04 11.83 -13.57
CA SER A 27 -13.94 12.81 -12.51
C SER A 27 -12.70 12.66 -11.61
N ASN A 28 -11.89 11.59 -11.76
CA ASN A 28 -10.92 11.20 -10.74
C ASN A 28 -9.58 10.67 -11.26
N GLU A 29 -9.19 11.00 -12.49
CA GLU A 29 -7.85 10.66 -13.02
C GLU A 29 -6.72 11.17 -12.09
N ASP A 30 -6.97 12.29 -11.41
CA ASP A 30 -6.08 12.93 -10.43
C ASP A 30 -6.03 12.21 -9.07
N GLY A 31 -7.06 11.42 -8.72
CA GLY A 31 -7.14 10.70 -7.44
C GLY A 31 -6.46 9.33 -7.43
N ASN A 32 -5.88 8.92 -8.56
CA ASN A 32 -5.16 7.65 -8.72
C ASN A 32 -5.97 6.36 -8.48
N PHE A 33 -7.29 6.44 -8.42
CA PHE A 33 -8.13 5.26 -8.29
C PHE A 33 -8.09 4.39 -9.54
N ARG A 34 -8.44 3.12 -9.41
CA ARG A 34 -8.75 2.21 -10.52
C ARG A 34 -10.23 2.30 -10.89
N PRO A 35 -10.61 1.94 -12.13
CA PRO A 35 -12.00 1.78 -12.52
C PRO A 35 -12.77 0.85 -11.58
N GLN A 36 -14.04 1.16 -11.33
CA GLN A 36 -14.88 0.34 -10.44
C GLN A 36 -15.50 -0.86 -11.16
N ASN A 37 -15.32 -0.95 -12.48
CA ASN A 37 -15.86 -2.03 -13.33
C ASN A 37 -15.08 -3.37 -13.26
N ILE A 38 -14.09 -3.51 -12.37
CA ILE A 38 -13.30 -4.74 -12.23
C ILE A 38 -14.02 -5.71 -11.29
N THR A 39 -14.85 -6.58 -11.87
CA THR A 39 -15.64 -7.56 -11.11
C THR A 39 -14.76 -8.49 -10.27
N GLY A 40 -15.05 -8.59 -8.97
CA GLY A 40 -14.37 -9.49 -8.04
C GLY A 40 -13.08 -8.93 -7.43
N LEU A 41 -12.68 -7.70 -7.78
CA LEU A 41 -11.55 -7.03 -7.16
C LEU A 41 -11.95 -6.48 -5.79
N SER A 42 -11.12 -6.71 -4.78
CA SER A 42 -11.26 -6.06 -3.47
C SER A 42 -10.74 -4.63 -3.56
N HIS A 43 -11.52 -3.68 -4.09
CA HIS A 43 -11.06 -2.30 -4.35
C HIS A 43 -10.55 -1.56 -3.10
N TRP A 44 -11.02 -1.92 -1.90
CA TRP A 44 -10.48 -1.33 -0.68
C TRP A 44 -8.99 -1.65 -0.46
N LEU A 45 -8.49 -2.77 -1.03
CA LEU A 45 -7.11 -3.22 -0.95
C LEU A 45 -6.34 -2.94 -2.25
N TYR A 46 -7.01 -3.04 -3.41
CA TYR A 46 -6.41 -2.94 -4.75
C TYR A 46 -6.89 -1.73 -5.55
N GLY A 47 -7.34 -0.68 -4.87
CA GLY A 47 -8.05 0.44 -5.46
C GLY A 47 -7.20 1.44 -6.25
N TRP A 48 -5.88 1.31 -6.28
CA TRP A 48 -4.97 2.29 -6.88
C TRP A 48 -4.16 1.72 -8.03
N ARG A 49 -3.75 2.61 -8.94
CA ARG A 49 -2.92 2.23 -10.09
C ARG A 49 -1.50 1.97 -9.64
N GLY A 50 -1.03 0.76 -9.89
CA GLY A 50 0.30 0.35 -9.45
C GLY A 50 0.49 -1.16 -9.33
N THR A 51 1.58 -1.52 -8.68
CA THR A 51 1.98 -2.91 -8.48
C THR A 51 1.75 -3.30 -7.03
N TYR A 52 1.16 -4.47 -6.85
CA TYR A 52 0.87 -5.08 -5.56
C TYR A 52 1.72 -6.32 -5.41
N TYR A 53 2.31 -6.51 -4.24
CA TYR A 53 3.19 -7.63 -3.94
C TYR A 53 2.58 -8.43 -2.80
N ASN A 54 2.30 -9.71 -3.06
CA ASN A 54 1.90 -10.67 -2.04
C ASN A 54 3.15 -11.20 -1.36
N GLY A 55 3.15 -11.20 -0.03
CA GLY A 55 4.31 -11.64 0.71
C GLY A 55 4.03 -11.86 2.18
N THR A 56 5.14 -11.96 2.92
CA THR A 56 5.14 -12.10 4.37
C THR A 56 5.83 -10.88 4.95
N VAL A 57 5.25 -10.35 6.02
CA VAL A 57 5.94 -9.40 6.89
C VAL A 57 6.33 -10.10 8.19
N THR A 58 7.54 -9.83 8.65
CA THR A 58 8.10 -10.34 9.89
C THR A 58 8.54 -9.16 10.75
N MET A 59 8.09 -9.13 11.99
CA MET A 59 8.52 -8.19 13.01
C MET A 59 9.50 -8.91 13.93
N GLN A 60 10.69 -8.34 14.11
CA GLN A 60 11.67 -8.74 15.10
C GLN A 60 11.75 -7.63 16.14
N MET A 61 11.41 -7.95 17.38
CA MET A 61 11.28 -7.00 18.48
C MET A 61 12.18 -7.46 19.62
N THR A 62 13.28 -6.75 19.85
CA THR A 62 14.17 -7.04 20.96
C THR A 62 13.68 -6.30 22.19
N VAL A 63 13.39 -7.02 23.26
CA VAL A 63 12.94 -6.43 24.52
C VAL A 63 14.16 -6.03 25.33
N VAL A 64 14.22 -4.77 25.74
CA VAL A 64 15.30 -4.22 26.56
C VAL A 64 14.73 -3.65 27.86
N ASP A 65 15.54 -3.62 28.91
CA ASP A 65 15.19 -2.83 30.09
C ASP A 65 15.32 -1.34 29.76
N TRP A 66 14.17 -0.67 29.70
CA TRP A 66 14.08 0.75 29.40
C TRP A 66 13.83 1.60 30.65
N THR A 67 13.54 0.96 31.79
CA THR A 67 13.14 1.63 33.03
C THR A 67 14.34 2.27 33.72
N THR A 68 14.10 3.34 34.49
CA THR A 68 15.04 3.74 35.54
C THR A 68 14.84 2.83 36.75
N GLU A 69 15.87 2.65 37.58
CA GLU A 69 15.81 1.77 38.77
C GLU A 69 14.57 1.99 39.64
N ASP A 70 14.03 3.22 39.66
CA ASP A 70 12.88 3.68 40.44
C ASP A 70 11.48 3.23 39.95
N ASP A 71 11.31 2.74 38.72
CA ASP A 71 9.99 2.39 38.14
C ASP A 71 9.77 0.86 38.15
N GLU A 72 9.72 0.24 39.34
CA GLU A 72 9.54 -1.23 39.46
C GLU A 72 8.27 -1.76 38.78
N ASP A 73 7.18 -0.98 38.80
CA ASP A 73 5.87 -1.39 38.24
C ASP A 73 5.85 -1.43 36.70
N ASP A 74 6.81 -0.77 36.04
CA ASP A 74 6.86 -0.69 34.57
C ASP A 74 7.89 -1.66 33.97
N LYS A 75 8.59 -2.46 34.80
CA LYS A 75 9.64 -3.38 34.35
C LYS A 75 9.05 -4.50 33.49
N PRO A 76 9.66 -4.80 32.33
CA PRO A 76 9.25 -5.95 31.55
C PRO A 76 9.48 -7.22 32.37
N CYS A 77 8.66 -8.24 32.15
CA CYS A 77 8.89 -9.51 32.79
C CYS A 77 10.32 -10.04 32.48
N PRO A 78 11.06 -10.53 33.50
CA PRO A 78 12.44 -10.99 33.32
C PRO A 78 12.64 -12.05 32.23
N ALA A 79 11.62 -12.86 31.93
CA ALA A 79 11.68 -13.88 30.88
C ALA A 79 11.78 -13.30 29.46
N PHE A 80 11.38 -12.04 29.26
CA PHE A 80 11.49 -11.36 27.97
C PHE A 80 12.75 -10.52 27.84
N LEU A 81 13.42 -10.16 28.94
CA LEU A 81 14.61 -9.32 28.88
C LEU A 81 15.69 -9.95 27.97
N ASP A 82 16.24 -9.11 27.10
CA ASP A 82 17.24 -9.48 26.08
C ASP A 82 16.79 -10.57 25.09
N GLN A 83 15.49 -10.88 25.05
CA GLN A 83 14.90 -11.78 24.06
C GLN A 83 14.42 -11.01 22.84
N THR A 84 14.49 -11.65 21.68
CA THR A 84 13.90 -11.13 20.43
C THR A 84 12.64 -11.92 20.10
N LEU A 85 11.50 -11.23 20.14
CA LEU A 85 10.22 -11.76 19.72
C LEU A 85 10.12 -11.70 18.20
N GLU A 86 9.72 -12.79 17.56
CA GLU A 86 9.50 -12.85 16.12
C GLU A 86 8.04 -13.14 15.80
N ILE A 87 7.39 -12.24 15.06
CA ILE A 87 5.98 -12.33 14.70
C ILE A 87 5.83 -12.13 13.21
N SER A 88 5.11 -13.03 12.54
CA SER A 88 4.93 -12.98 11.09
C SER A 88 3.47 -13.04 10.64
N TYR A 89 3.15 -12.22 9.63
CA TYR A 89 1.83 -12.10 9.01
C TYR A 89 1.94 -12.19 7.48
N ASN A 90 0.90 -12.72 6.85
CA ASN A 90 0.70 -12.49 5.42
C ASN A 90 0.40 -11.00 5.22
N ALA A 91 0.94 -10.42 4.15
CA ALA A 91 0.80 -9.01 3.88
C ALA A 91 0.79 -8.71 2.38
N ILE A 92 0.24 -7.55 2.06
CA ILE A 92 0.38 -6.92 0.74
C ILE A 92 1.11 -5.61 0.89
N LEU A 93 2.13 -5.45 0.04
CA LEU A 93 2.74 -4.16 -0.20
C LEU A 93 2.18 -3.61 -1.51
N ALA A 94 1.56 -2.44 -1.47
CA ALA A 94 1.18 -1.67 -2.64
C ALA A 94 2.27 -0.62 -2.90
N ILE A 95 2.79 -0.58 -4.13
CA ILE A 95 3.63 0.51 -4.63
C ILE A 95 2.94 1.05 -5.87
N THR A 96 2.48 2.29 -5.77
CA THR A 96 1.49 2.84 -6.67
C THR A 96 1.87 4.24 -7.10
N LYS A 97 1.23 4.70 -8.18
CA LYS A 97 1.29 6.10 -8.59
C LYS A 97 0.83 7.01 -7.45
N THR A 98 1.36 8.22 -7.41
CA THR A 98 0.98 9.22 -6.41
C THR A 98 -0.39 9.85 -6.72
N VAL A 99 -0.95 10.55 -5.74
CA VAL A 99 -2.15 11.39 -5.91
C VAL A 99 -1.72 12.83 -6.18
N GLN A 100 -2.60 13.64 -6.78
CA GLN A 100 -2.26 15.05 -7.02
C GLN A 100 -1.90 15.76 -5.69
N GLY A 101 -0.77 16.47 -5.70
CA GLY A 101 -0.28 17.24 -4.56
C GLY A 101 0.49 16.43 -3.51
N ASP A 102 0.63 15.11 -3.66
CA ASP A 102 1.61 14.35 -2.88
C ASP A 102 3.01 14.54 -3.52
N GLU A 103 3.96 14.92 -2.67
CA GLU A 103 5.34 15.23 -3.06
C GLU A 103 6.21 13.96 -3.16
N ASN A 104 5.72 12.80 -2.71
CA ASN A 104 6.43 11.55 -2.89
C ASN A 104 6.38 11.07 -4.36
N PRO A 105 7.45 10.43 -4.86
CA PRO A 105 7.47 9.88 -6.21
C PRO A 105 6.54 8.67 -6.37
N ILE A 106 6.19 8.02 -5.25
CA ILE A 106 5.31 6.86 -5.17
C ILE A 106 4.42 6.96 -3.94
N MET A 107 3.25 6.32 -4.00
CA MET A 107 2.49 5.99 -2.81
C MET A 107 2.77 4.53 -2.41
N MET A 108 2.98 4.31 -1.12
CA MET A 108 3.27 3.00 -0.55
C MET A 108 2.24 2.65 0.53
N ALA A 109 1.74 1.42 0.54
CA ALA A 109 0.92 0.90 1.63
C ALA A 109 1.26 -0.57 1.94
N LEU A 110 1.64 -0.86 3.18
CA LEU A 110 1.83 -2.22 3.70
C LEU A 110 0.64 -2.60 4.58
N THR A 111 -0.05 -3.67 4.20
CA THR A 111 -1.27 -4.14 4.86
C THR A 111 -1.09 -5.61 5.28
N PRO A 112 -0.65 -5.88 6.52
CA PRO A 112 -0.61 -7.21 7.10
C PRO A 112 -1.97 -7.62 7.68
N TRP A 113 -2.23 -8.92 7.79
CA TRP A 113 -3.43 -9.44 8.45
C TRP A 113 -3.17 -10.71 9.24
N GLN A 114 -4.08 -10.99 10.19
CA GLN A 114 -3.97 -12.15 11.08
C GLN A 114 -4.01 -13.47 10.31
N ARG A 115 -3.31 -14.49 10.85
CA ARG A 115 -3.32 -15.84 10.27
C ARG A 115 -4.75 -16.39 10.19
N GLY A 116 -5.03 -17.15 9.13
CA GLY A 116 -6.36 -17.70 8.86
C GLY A 116 -7.30 -16.76 8.10
N ILE A 117 -6.97 -15.48 7.98
CA ILE A 117 -7.69 -14.53 7.13
C ILE A 117 -7.00 -14.48 5.76
N ASN A 118 -7.77 -14.34 4.69
CA ASN A 118 -7.25 -14.05 3.35
C ASN A 118 -8.00 -12.87 2.74
N LEU A 119 -7.48 -11.66 2.98
CA LEU A 119 -8.08 -10.41 2.50
C LEU A 119 -8.15 -10.34 0.97
N THR A 120 -7.30 -11.06 0.24
CA THR A 120 -7.28 -11.07 -1.24
C THR A 120 -8.46 -11.80 -1.86
N THR A 121 -9.14 -12.63 -1.07
CA THR A 121 -10.31 -13.43 -1.50
C THR A 121 -11.63 -12.85 -1.00
N GLN A 122 -11.58 -11.85 -0.11
CA GLN A 122 -12.77 -11.18 0.39
C GLN A 122 -13.36 -10.31 -0.71
N ARG A 123 -14.35 -10.88 -1.40
CA ARG A 123 -15.09 -10.24 -2.51
C ARG A 123 -16.07 -9.17 -2.03
N ASN A 124 -16.50 -9.24 -0.77
CA ASN A 124 -17.40 -8.25 -0.24
C ASN A 124 -16.69 -6.90 -0.14
N THR A 125 -17.41 -5.87 -0.57
CA THR A 125 -17.13 -4.45 -0.32
C THR A 125 -17.08 -4.10 1.17
N ASP A 126 -17.27 -5.08 2.05
CA ASP A 126 -17.05 -5.01 3.48
C ASP A 126 -15.57 -4.74 3.72
N TYR A 127 -15.26 -3.47 3.67
CA TYR A 127 -14.09 -2.85 4.24
C TYR A 127 -13.65 -3.60 5.51
N TYR A 128 -12.49 -4.25 5.46
CA TYR A 128 -11.93 -4.85 6.65
C TYR A 128 -11.62 -3.74 7.64
N ARG A 129 -12.17 -3.83 8.85
CA ARG A 129 -12.02 -2.80 9.87
C ARG A 129 -10.53 -2.64 10.19
N TRP A 130 -9.96 -1.48 9.86
CA TRP A 130 -8.52 -1.24 9.99
C TRP A 130 -8.00 -1.45 11.40
N GLU A 131 -8.87 -1.26 12.41
CA GLU A 131 -8.55 -1.45 13.82
C GLU A 131 -8.25 -2.93 14.17
N GLN A 132 -8.64 -3.87 13.30
CA GLN A 132 -8.39 -5.30 13.41
C GLN A 132 -7.07 -5.73 12.75
N LEU A 133 -6.45 -4.87 11.93
CA LEU A 133 -5.14 -5.16 11.34
C LEU A 133 -4.06 -5.11 12.44
N PRO A 134 -3.02 -5.95 12.36
CA PRO A 134 -1.89 -5.90 13.30
C PRO A 134 -1.23 -4.51 13.34
N PHE A 135 -1.03 -3.92 12.16
CA PHE A 135 -0.55 -2.55 11.97
C PHE A 135 -0.81 -2.14 10.52
N ARG A 136 -0.52 -0.88 10.18
CA ARG A 136 -0.52 -0.39 8.81
C ARG A 136 0.62 0.59 8.61
N ILE A 137 1.30 0.46 7.47
CA ILE A 137 2.23 1.48 6.99
C ILE A 137 1.62 2.05 5.72
N SER A 138 1.60 3.36 5.61
CA SER A 138 1.05 4.06 4.45
C SER A 138 1.79 5.38 4.31
N SER A 139 2.11 5.81 3.09
CA SER A 139 2.72 7.12 2.79
C SER A 139 1.73 8.29 2.92
N LEU A 140 0.42 7.98 3.01
CA LEU A 140 -0.66 8.90 3.33
C LEU A 140 -1.34 8.52 4.67
N PRO A 141 -1.93 9.50 5.39
CA PRO A 141 -2.48 9.31 6.73
C PRO A 141 -3.73 8.42 6.72
N GLU A 142 -4.57 8.63 5.72
CA GLU A 142 -5.78 7.83 5.51
C GLU A 142 -5.57 6.97 4.26
N TYR A 143 -6.36 5.92 4.11
CA TYR A 143 -6.41 5.22 2.82
C TYR A 143 -7.43 5.99 1.97
N PRO A 144 -7.02 6.74 0.93
CA PRO A 144 -7.94 7.40 0.02
C PRO A 144 -9.10 6.48 -0.39
N ARG A 145 -10.33 7.02 -0.31
CA ARG A 145 -11.55 6.33 -0.72
C ARG A 145 -12.16 7.07 -1.90
N LEU A 146 -12.67 6.32 -2.87
CA LEU A 146 -13.34 6.91 -4.03
C LEU A 146 -14.55 7.73 -3.55
N GLY A 147 -14.68 8.96 -4.08
CA GLY A 147 -15.74 9.90 -3.71
C GLY A 147 -15.45 10.74 -2.44
N PHE A 148 -14.29 10.57 -1.82
CA PHE A 148 -13.87 11.37 -0.66
C PHE A 148 -12.65 12.22 -0.99
N THR A 149 -12.54 13.38 -0.34
CA THR A 149 -11.35 14.25 -0.45
C THR A 149 -10.11 13.49 0.02
N ILE A 150 -9.05 13.52 -0.79
CA ILE A 150 -7.79 12.87 -0.46
C ILE A 150 -6.92 13.82 0.36
N ASN A 151 -6.50 13.39 1.55
CA ASN A 151 -5.48 14.09 2.31
C ASN A 151 -4.08 13.70 1.80
N SER A 152 -3.46 14.59 1.03
CA SER A 152 -2.11 14.40 0.46
C SER A 152 -0.96 14.73 1.42
N LYS A 153 -1.23 15.06 2.69
CA LYS A 153 -0.17 15.30 3.68
C LYS A 153 0.61 14.01 3.91
N ARG A 154 1.83 13.93 3.40
CA ARG A 154 2.68 12.74 3.54
C ARG A 154 2.94 12.35 5.00
N THR A 155 2.76 11.08 5.32
CA THR A 155 3.20 10.46 6.60
C THR A 155 4.62 9.94 6.53
N TRP A 156 5.15 9.75 5.33
CA TRP A 156 6.53 9.37 5.08
C TRP A 156 7.13 10.27 4.00
N ASN A 157 8.38 10.68 4.19
CA ASN A 157 9.17 11.33 3.14
C ASN A 157 9.90 10.22 2.40
N ILE A 158 9.42 9.85 1.22
CA ILE A 158 9.95 8.73 0.43
C ILE A 158 10.72 9.28 -0.76
N SER A 159 11.87 8.67 -1.01
CA SER A 159 12.67 8.86 -2.21
C SER A 159 12.84 7.53 -2.93
N THR A 160 12.97 7.59 -4.25
CA THR A 160 13.27 6.43 -5.09
C THR A 160 14.46 6.73 -5.98
N SER A 161 15.26 5.72 -6.27
CA SER A 161 16.35 5.81 -7.25
C SER A 161 16.38 4.57 -8.12
N LEU A 162 16.59 4.76 -9.42
CA LEU A 162 16.72 3.67 -10.37
C LEU A 162 18.02 2.90 -10.12
N ILE A 163 17.92 1.58 -10.00
CA ILE A 163 19.08 0.68 -9.84
C ILE A 163 19.47 0.09 -11.20
N SER A 164 18.47 -0.40 -11.94
CA SER A 164 18.62 -1.03 -13.26
C SER A 164 17.27 -1.00 -13.98
N ASP A 165 17.25 -1.15 -15.30
CA ASP A 165 16.11 -1.18 -16.24
C ASP A 165 14.69 -0.87 -15.69
N ASN A 166 14.17 -1.64 -14.72
CA ASN A 166 12.89 -1.43 -14.03
C ASN A 166 12.92 -1.70 -12.50
N ALA A 167 14.10 -1.73 -11.89
CA ALA A 167 14.30 -1.96 -10.47
C ALA A 167 14.67 -0.66 -9.76
N PHE A 168 14.03 -0.38 -8.64
CA PHE A 168 14.21 0.83 -7.86
C PHE A 168 14.57 0.50 -6.42
N SER A 169 15.48 1.26 -5.84
CA SER A 169 15.58 1.37 -4.39
C SER A 169 14.64 2.44 -3.89
N LEU A 170 14.13 2.23 -2.69
CA LEU A 170 13.36 3.21 -1.95
C LEU A 170 14.01 3.45 -0.59
N ALA A 171 13.97 4.69 -0.13
CA ALA A 171 14.39 5.09 1.20
C ALA A 171 13.46 6.19 1.71
N GLY A 172 13.16 6.17 3.01
CA GLY A 172 12.32 7.20 3.57
C GLY A 172 12.35 7.29 5.08
N ALA A 173 11.93 8.45 5.58
CA ALA A 173 11.83 8.75 7.01
C ALA A 173 10.38 9.05 7.37
N PHE A 174 9.96 8.62 8.56
CA PHE A 174 8.64 8.95 9.07
C PHE A 174 8.50 10.48 9.23
N ASN A 175 7.48 11.06 8.61
CA ASN A 175 7.25 12.50 8.59
C ASN A 175 6.44 12.92 9.82
N TYR A 176 7.13 13.07 10.95
CA TYR A 176 6.54 13.55 12.20
C TYR A 176 6.37 15.07 12.17
N ASP A 177 5.14 15.55 12.39
CA ASP A 177 4.84 16.96 12.63
C ASP A 177 4.56 17.18 14.13
N PRO A 178 5.48 17.78 14.90
CA PRO A 178 5.31 18.00 16.34
C PRO A 178 4.19 18.97 16.69
N LYS A 179 3.68 19.75 15.74
CA LYS A 179 2.54 20.65 15.94
C LYS A 179 1.20 19.99 15.62
N SER A 180 1.22 18.80 15.03
CA SER A 180 0.00 18.09 14.67
C SER A 180 -0.59 17.37 15.88
N SER A 181 -1.89 17.54 16.10
CA SER A 181 -2.64 16.80 17.12
C SER A 181 -2.92 15.34 16.74
N SER A 182 -2.68 14.95 15.49
CA SER A 182 -2.86 13.56 15.04
C SER A 182 -1.77 12.68 15.64
N ASN A 183 -2.20 11.57 16.25
CA ASN A 183 -1.36 10.56 16.89
C ASN A 183 -0.14 10.18 16.01
N PRO A 184 1.09 10.63 16.34
CA PRO A 184 2.22 10.59 15.45
C PRO A 184 2.97 9.25 15.46
N TRP A 185 2.30 8.17 15.81
CA TRP A 185 2.90 6.86 16.01
C TRP A 185 2.28 5.82 15.08
N ILE A 186 3.08 4.79 14.79
CA ILE A 186 2.63 3.64 14.03
C ILE A 186 2.04 2.66 15.03
N ASN A 187 0.70 2.55 15.06
CA ASN A 187 0.03 1.64 15.97
C ASN A 187 0.45 0.19 15.69
N LEU A 188 0.73 -0.56 16.75
CA LEU A 188 1.07 -1.97 16.72
C LEU A 188 0.10 -2.75 17.59
N LYS A 189 -0.31 -3.92 17.09
CA LYS A 189 -1.10 -4.92 17.81
C LYS A 189 -0.65 -6.30 17.40
N PHE A 190 -0.46 -7.19 18.36
CA PHE A 190 -0.12 -8.58 18.09
C PHE A 190 -0.48 -9.46 19.28
N ASN A 191 -0.70 -10.75 19.02
CA ASN A 191 -0.87 -11.73 20.09
C ASN A 191 0.47 -12.37 20.39
N HIS A 192 0.81 -12.50 21.66
CA HIS A 192 2.01 -13.22 22.11
C HIS A 192 1.75 -13.85 23.49
N THR A 193 2.60 -14.79 23.89
CA THR A 193 2.65 -15.24 25.28
C THR A 193 3.10 -14.08 26.16
N THR A 194 2.64 -14.07 27.40
CA THR A 194 3.15 -13.22 28.46
C THR A 194 3.83 -14.10 29.51
N CYS A 195 4.11 -13.57 30.70
CA CYS A 195 4.68 -14.38 31.77
C CYS A 195 3.64 -15.17 32.55
N SER A 196 2.42 -14.67 32.62
CA SER A 196 1.32 -15.33 33.33
C SER A 196 0.34 -16.02 32.38
N PHE A 197 0.33 -15.66 31.09
CA PHE A 197 -0.66 -16.11 30.13
C PHE A 197 -0.05 -16.63 28.84
N SER A 198 -0.65 -17.69 28.28
CA SER A 198 -0.19 -18.30 27.04
C SER A 198 -0.52 -17.49 25.78
N GLN A 199 -1.53 -16.62 25.83
CA GLN A 199 -1.91 -15.79 24.69
C GLN A 199 -2.61 -14.52 25.16
N THR A 200 -1.97 -13.39 24.91
CA THR A 200 -2.49 -12.05 25.23
C THR A 200 -2.26 -11.11 24.07
N LEU A 201 -3.19 -10.18 23.87
CA LEU A 201 -3.04 -9.10 22.91
C LEU A 201 -2.14 -8.03 23.51
N TYR A 202 -0.99 -7.81 22.88
CA TYR A 202 -0.18 -6.62 23.07
C TYR A 202 -0.66 -5.52 22.15
N ALA A 203 -0.69 -4.29 22.66
CA ALA A 203 -1.00 -3.10 21.89
C ALA A 203 -0.09 -1.95 22.28
N GLY A 204 0.20 -1.08 21.32
CA GLY A 204 1.01 0.11 21.52
C GLY A 204 1.48 0.66 20.19
N ALA A 205 2.75 1.01 20.08
CA ALA A 205 3.24 1.78 18.94
C ALA A 205 4.73 1.63 18.64
N ILE A 206 5.11 1.93 17.40
CA ILE A 206 6.46 2.41 17.07
C ILE A 206 6.52 3.90 17.39
N LEU A 207 7.50 4.27 18.20
CA LEU A 207 7.69 5.60 18.72
C LEU A 207 8.37 6.52 17.72
N VAL A 208 8.16 7.82 17.92
CA VAL A 208 8.83 8.91 17.20
C VAL A 208 9.52 9.84 18.20
N PRO A 209 10.55 10.61 17.78
CA PRO A 209 11.24 11.54 18.65
C PRO A 209 10.26 12.60 19.14
N ARG A 210 9.89 12.58 20.42
CA ARG A 210 9.10 13.64 21.04
C ARG A 210 10.01 14.70 21.62
N ASN A 211 9.60 15.97 21.49
CA ASN A 211 10.17 17.05 22.27
C ASN A 211 9.79 16.87 23.77
N ARG A 212 10.67 16.20 24.51
CA ARG A 212 10.96 16.44 25.94
C ARG A 212 9.95 16.02 27.02
N ARG A 213 9.12 14.97 26.84
CA ARG A 213 8.33 14.39 27.96
C ARG A 213 8.29 12.87 28.02
N ASN A 214 9.11 12.17 27.26
CA ASN A 214 9.10 10.70 27.32
C ASN A 214 9.79 10.22 28.60
N ARG A 215 9.15 9.28 29.32
CA ARG A 215 9.73 8.54 30.45
C ARG A 215 10.99 7.75 30.05
N LEU A 216 11.15 7.49 28.77
CA LEU A 216 12.25 6.75 28.12
C LEU A 216 13.57 7.57 28.07
N LYS A 217 14.02 8.15 29.18
CA LYS A 217 15.20 9.05 29.20
C LYS A 217 16.50 8.38 28.73
N ASN A 218 16.60 7.05 28.80
CA ASN A 218 17.82 6.32 28.51
C ASN A 218 18.10 6.14 27.01
N GLU A 219 17.13 6.37 26.13
CA GLU A 219 17.33 6.26 24.68
C GLU A 219 16.87 7.48 23.90
N ALA A 220 17.80 8.05 23.12
CA ALA A 220 17.48 9.04 22.09
C ALA A 220 16.76 8.34 20.93
N ILE A 221 15.45 8.14 21.07
CA ILE A 221 14.60 7.50 20.06
C ILE A 221 14.69 8.29 18.75
N GLN A 222 15.19 7.62 17.71
CA GLN A 222 15.16 8.14 16.34
C GLN A 222 13.81 7.85 15.69
N GLY A 223 13.43 8.69 14.72
CA GLY A 223 12.22 8.47 13.93
C GLY A 223 12.34 7.22 13.06
N PRO A 224 11.25 6.45 12.88
CA PRO A 224 11.28 5.25 12.06
C PRO A 224 11.82 5.54 10.67
N GLN A 225 12.70 4.67 10.19
CA GLN A 225 13.32 4.74 8.87
C GLN A 225 12.86 3.54 8.06
N LEU A 226 12.58 3.75 6.78
CA LEU A 226 12.29 2.68 5.85
C LEU A 226 13.28 2.64 4.70
N ARG A 227 13.53 1.44 4.20
CA ARG A 227 14.39 1.16 3.04
C ARG A 227 13.89 -0.09 2.34
N GLY A 228 14.14 -0.20 1.04
CA GLY A 228 13.67 -1.35 0.29
C GLY A 228 14.05 -1.29 -1.17
N GLN A 229 13.55 -2.28 -1.91
CA GLN A 229 13.68 -2.34 -3.36
C GLN A 229 12.43 -2.94 -3.96
N PHE A 230 12.12 -2.59 -5.20
CA PHE A 230 11.03 -3.19 -5.96
C PHE A 230 11.31 -3.17 -7.45
N ASP A 231 10.71 -4.14 -8.14
CA ASP A 231 10.73 -4.27 -9.59
C ASP A 231 9.43 -4.93 -10.09
N ASN A 232 9.38 -5.33 -11.35
CA ASN A 232 8.22 -5.98 -11.93
C ASN A 232 7.97 -7.42 -11.46
N ARG A 233 8.74 -7.95 -10.51
CA ARG A 233 8.66 -9.33 -10.02
C ARG A 233 8.54 -9.43 -8.51
N SER A 234 9.22 -8.57 -7.76
CA SER A 234 9.40 -8.70 -6.33
C SER A 234 9.53 -7.35 -5.65
N ALA A 235 9.27 -7.34 -4.35
CA ALA A 235 9.55 -6.20 -3.51
C ALA A 235 10.06 -6.63 -2.13
N SER A 236 10.94 -5.81 -1.58
CA SER A 236 11.41 -5.88 -0.21
C SER A 236 11.26 -4.53 0.47
N LEU A 237 10.92 -4.55 1.75
CA LEU A 237 10.85 -3.36 2.59
C LEU A 237 11.38 -3.71 3.97
N THR A 238 12.13 -2.82 4.59
CA THR A 238 12.56 -2.90 5.97
C THR A 238 12.25 -1.58 6.65
N ILE A 239 11.65 -1.64 7.83
CA ILE A 239 11.38 -0.50 8.69
C ILE A 239 12.10 -0.75 10.00
N ASP A 240 13.00 0.14 10.38
CA ASP A 240 13.69 0.11 11.66
C ASP A 240 13.12 1.23 12.54
N GLY A 241 12.91 0.94 13.83
CA GLY A 241 12.40 1.91 14.79
C GLY A 241 12.56 1.42 16.23
N PHE A 242 11.84 2.07 17.14
CA PHE A 242 11.78 1.69 18.55
C PHE A 242 10.32 1.55 18.96
N TYR A 243 9.94 0.43 19.57
CA TYR A 243 8.56 0.16 19.95
C TYR A 243 8.35 0.26 21.46
N GLN A 244 7.10 0.47 21.83
CA GLN A 244 6.61 0.31 23.19
C GLN A 244 5.19 -0.25 23.11
N VAL A 245 4.96 -1.37 23.78
CA VAL A 245 3.65 -2.03 23.87
C VAL A 245 3.45 -2.62 25.26
N ASN A 246 2.20 -2.83 25.62
CA ASN A 246 1.82 -3.54 26.84
C ASN A 246 0.63 -4.46 26.55
N PRO A 247 0.38 -5.47 27.40
CA PRO A 247 -0.87 -6.22 27.36
C PRO A 247 -1.97 -5.40 28.05
N PRO A 248 -2.91 -4.75 27.33
CA PRO A 248 -3.82 -3.78 27.96
C PRO A 248 -4.81 -4.43 28.93
N SER A 249 -5.08 -5.73 28.77
CA SER A 249 -5.93 -6.52 29.65
C SER A 249 -5.23 -6.97 30.94
N ILE A 250 -3.91 -6.78 31.05
CA ILE A 250 -3.08 -7.29 32.16
C ILE A 250 -2.01 -6.25 32.48
N PRO A 251 -2.38 -5.04 32.96
CA PRO A 251 -1.45 -3.93 33.13
C PRO A 251 -0.28 -4.24 34.06
N GLU A 252 -0.44 -5.21 34.98
CA GLU A 252 0.55 -5.62 35.97
C GLU A 252 1.77 -6.33 35.34
N GLU A 253 1.69 -6.77 34.08
CA GLU A 253 2.83 -7.37 33.37
C GLU A 253 3.79 -6.33 32.75
N GLY A 254 3.52 -5.05 32.99
CA GLY A 254 4.39 -3.95 32.60
C GLY A 254 4.44 -3.70 31.10
N LEU A 255 5.32 -2.78 30.69
CA LEU A 255 5.55 -2.45 29.29
C LEU A 255 6.80 -3.16 28.79
N ILE A 256 6.71 -3.70 27.57
CA ILE A 256 7.89 -4.14 26.82
C ILE A 256 8.22 -3.09 25.75
N SER A 257 9.51 -2.79 25.64
CA SER A 257 10.02 -1.78 24.73
C SER A 257 11.37 -2.21 24.18
N GLY A 258 11.77 -1.61 23.06
CA GLY A 258 13.09 -1.80 22.51
C GLY A 258 13.16 -1.56 21.00
N PRO A 259 14.28 -1.92 20.36
CA PRO A 259 14.42 -1.87 18.92
C PRO A 259 13.41 -2.81 18.23
N ILE A 260 12.79 -2.32 17.15
CA ILE A 260 11.95 -3.12 16.26
C ILE A 260 12.48 -3.04 14.83
N ARG A 261 12.51 -4.19 14.15
CA ARG A 261 12.68 -4.30 12.70
C ARG A 261 11.47 -4.99 12.09
N ILE A 262 10.81 -4.33 11.15
CA ILE A 262 9.74 -4.89 10.33
C ILE A 262 10.30 -5.15 8.93
N GLY A 263 10.42 -6.41 8.53
CA GLY A 263 10.86 -6.83 7.20
C GLY A 263 9.70 -7.41 6.39
N PHE A 264 9.49 -6.92 5.16
CA PHE A 264 8.58 -7.50 4.19
C PHE A 264 9.36 -8.06 3.01
N LEU A 265 8.97 -9.25 2.56
CA LEU A 265 9.43 -9.87 1.32
C LEU A 265 8.22 -10.42 0.57
N GLY A 266 8.09 -10.04 -0.70
CA GLY A 266 6.96 -10.44 -1.51
C GLY A 266 7.26 -10.55 -3.00
N SER A 267 6.37 -11.22 -3.70
CA SER A 267 6.35 -11.37 -5.16
C SER A 267 5.13 -10.66 -5.73
N VAL A 268 5.23 -10.20 -6.97
CA VAL A 268 4.15 -9.48 -7.64
C VAL A 268 2.87 -10.31 -7.70
N ASP A 269 1.75 -9.72 -7.29
CA ASP A 269 0.42 -10.23 -7.59
C ASP A 269 0.04 -9.81 -9.01
N ALA A 270 0.53 -10.56 -10.00
CA ALA A 270 0.34 -10.21 -11.41
C ALA A 270 -1.15 -10.08 -11.81
N SER A 271 -2.03 -10.86 -11.18
CA SER A 271 -3.47 -10.84 -11.47
C SER A 271 -4.17 -9.55 -11.04
N ARG A 272 -3.61 -8.85 -10.06
CA ARG A 272 -4.18 -7.63 -9.46
C ARG A 272 -3.25 -6.42 -9.56
N SER A 273 -2.20 -6.51 -10.35
CA SER A 273 -1.21 -5.45 -10.57
C SER A 273 -1.31 -4.85 -11.96
N ASP A 274 -0.96 -3.58 -12.04
CA ASP A 274 -0.63 -2.91 -13.30
C ASP A 274 0.80 -3.23 -13.69
N ASP A 275 1.05 -3.31 -15.00
CA ASP A 275 2.38 -3.58 -15.53
C ASP A 275 3.28 -2.35 -15.34
N MET A 276 4.46 -2.54 -14.76
CA MET A 276 5.47 -1.50 -14.71
C MET A 276 5.99 -1.20 -16.12
N LEU A 277 6.05 0.07 -16.45
CA LEU A 277 6.62 0.60 -17.68
C LEU A 277 8.08 0.96 -17.48
N LYS A 278 8.78 1.17 -18.61
CA LYS A 278 10.12 1.77 -18.60
C LYS A 278 10.07 3.11 -17.84
N PRO A 279 11.02 3.37 -16.94
CA PRO A 279 11.11 4.64 -16.23
C PRO A 279 11.15 5.83 -17.18
N VAL A 280 10.56 6.94 -16.73
CA VAL A 280 10.71 8.25 -17.33
C VAL A 280 11.40 9.13 -16.30
N ASN A 281 12.57 9.70 -16.63
CA ASN A 281 13.37 10.51 -15.70
C ASN A 281 13.56 9.81 -14.34
N ASP A 282 13.97 8.54 -14.35
CA ASP A 282 14.17 7.70 -13.16
C ASP A 282 12.96 7.59 -12.22
N THR A 283 11.76 7.89 -12.73
CA THR A 283 10.52 7.79 -11.98
C THR A 283 9.77 6.51 -12.38
N PRO A 284 9.28 5.71 -11.40
CA PRO A 284 8.46 4.55 -11.66
C PRO A 284 7.17 4.91 -12.40
N MET A 285 6.83 4.14 -13.43
CA MET A 285 5.64 4.34 -14.26
C MET A 285 4.85 3.04 -14.40
N TRP A 286 3.52 3.15 -14.54
CA TRP A 286 2.62 2.00 -14.71
C TRP A 286 1.73 2.16 -15.93
N ASN A 287 1.53 1.06 -16.66
CA ASN A 287 0.50 0.97 -17.69
C ASN A 287 -0.83 0.63 -17.03
N MET A 288 -1.85 1.43 -17.28
CA MET A 288 -3.22 1.20 -16.79
C MET A 288 -3.80 -0.03 -17.49
N SER A 289 -3.44 -1.21 -17.02
CA SER A 289 -3.71 -2.48 -17.70
C SER A 289 -4.94 -3.16 -17.08
N LEU A 290 -5.06 -3.14 -15.75
CA LEU A 290 -6.17 -3.80 -15.07
C LEU A 290 -7.43 -2.93 -15.10
N GLY A 291 -8.52 -3.49 -15.63
CA GLY A 291 -9.79 -2.79 -15.86
C GLY A 291 -9.88 -2.10 -17.23
N PHE A 292 -8.74 -1.83 -17.88
CA PHE A 292 -8.69 -1.22 -19.21
C PHE A 292 -8.35 -2.25 -20.29
N ASP A 293 -7.15 -2.84 -20.23
CA ASP A 293 -6.67 -3.81 -21.22
C ASP A 293 -7.11 -5.24 -20.83
N ARG A 294 -7.01 -5.58 -19.54
CA ARG A 294 -7.31 -6.91 -19.00
C ARG A 294 -8.24 -6.92 -17.78
N ASP A 295 -8.95 -8.02 -17.57
CA ASP A 295 -9.65 -8.35 -16.32
C ASP A 295 -8.78 -9.20 -15.38
N LEU A 296 -9.31 -9.57 -14.21
CA LEU A 296 -8.62 -10.41 -13.21
C LEU A 296 -8.20 -11.78 -13.73
N SER A 297 -8.85 -12.29 -14.78
CA SER A 297 -8.49 -13.57 -15.42
C SER A 297 -7.45 -13.41 -16.52
N GLY A 298 -6.93 -12.20 -16.73
CA GLY A 298 -5.99 -11.88 -17.80
C GLY A 298 -6.63 -11.81 -19.18
N LYS A 299 -7.96 -11.91 -19.28
CA LYS A 299 -8.69 -11.78 -20.55
C LYS A 299 -8.91 -10.32 -20.88
N ILE A 300 -9.15 -10.03 -22.16
CA ILE A 300 -9.55 -8.70 -22.61
C ILE A 300 -10.70 -8.19 -21.74
N SER A 301 -10.51 -7.02 -21.13
CA SER A 301 -11.48 -6.45 -20.19
C SER A 301 -12.85 -6.22 -20.86
N ALA A 302 -13.91 -6.08 -20.05
CA ALA A 302 -15.22 -5.70 -20.58
C ALA A 302 -15.17 -4.38 -21.36
N ALA A 303 -14.40 -3.40 -20.85
CA ALA A 303 -14.19 -2.12 -21.52
C ALA A 303 -13.55 -2.29 -22.89
N SER A 304 -12.44 -3.04 -22.98
CA SER A 304 -11.78 -3.33 -24.25
C SER A 304 -12.69 -4.12 -25.21
N ARG A 305 -13.47 -5.09 -24.73
CA ARG A 305 -14.43 -5.83 -25.57
C ARG A 305 -15.49 -4.91 -26.19
N ILE A 306 -16.02 -3.96 -25.41
CA ILE A 306 -17.00 -2.97 -25.92
C ILE A 306 -16.35 -2.11 -27.00
N ALA A 307 -15.12 -1.63 -26.80
CA ALA A 307 -14.43 -0.84 -27.82
C ALA A 307 -14.12 -1.63 -29.10
N LEU A 308 -13.69 -2.88 -28.98
CA LEU A 308 -13.53 -3.78 -30.13
C LEU A 308 -14.86 -3.95 -30.87
N GLY A 309 -15.98 -4.12 -30.16
CA GLY A 309 -17.32 -4.17 -30.75
C GLY A 309 -17.73 -2.88 -31.46
N LEU A 310 -17.52 -1.70 -30.84
CA LEU A 310 -17.85 -0.40 -31.45
C LEU A 310 -16.96 -0.08 -32.66
N SER A 311 -15.68 -0.45 -32.59
CA SER A 311 -14.75 -0.25 -33.72
C SER A 311 -15.16 -1.11 -34.92
N THR A 312 -15.59 -2.35 -34.68
CA THR A 312 -16.04 -3.24 -35.76
C THR A 312 -17.35 -2.75 -36.35
N THR A 313 -18.33 -2.33 -35.55
CA THR A 313 -19.60 -1.76 -36.08
C THR A 313 -19.38 -0.48 -36.86
N MET A 314 -18.51 0.43 -36.41
CA MET A 314 -18.14 1.65 -37.16
C MET A 314 -17.41 1.32 -38.46
N PHE A 315 -16.54 0.30 -38.46
CA PHE A 315 -15.87 -0.16 -39.67
C PHE A 315 -16.87 -0.73 -40.69
N TYR A 316 -17.85 -1.53 -40.24
CA TYR A 316 -18.92 -2.00 -41.12
C TYR A 316 -19.81 -0.85 -41.62
N ALA A 317 -20.16 0.10 -40.77
CA ALA A 317 -20.96 1.26 -41.16
C ALA A 317 -20.26 2.12 -42.22
N THR A 318 -18.94 2.33 -42.10
CA THR A 318 -18.14 3.09 -43.09
C THR A 318 -17.99 2.34 -44.42
N ILE A 319 -17.87 1.01 -44.39
CA ILE A 319 -17.90 0.18 -45.61
C ILE A 319 -19.28 0.29 -46.29
N VAL A 320 -20.37 0.12 -45.54
CA VAL A 320 -21.74 0.20 -46.08
C VAL A 320 -22.00 1.58 -46.68
N LEU A 321 -21.61 2.67 -45.99
CA LEU A 321 -21.73 4.01 -46.54
C LEU A 321 -20.91 4.17 -47.83
N SER A 322 -19.67 3.67 -47.88
CA SER A 322 -18.81 3.77 -49.06
C SER A 322 -19.39 3.01 -50.26
N VAL A 323 -19.96 1.82 -50.02
CA VAL A 323 -20.65 1.02 -51.06
C VAL A 323 -21.90 1.75 -51.55
N CYS A 324 -22.73 2.28 -50.65
CA CYS A 324 -23.91 3.06 -51.02
C CYS A 324 -23.55 4.33 -51.83
N LEU A 325 -22.47 5.03 -51.46
CA LEU A 325 -21.98 6.19 -52.20
C LEU A 325 -21.42 5.83 -53.58
N SER A 326 -20.85 4.63 -53.76
CA SER A 326 -20.36 4.17 -55.07
C SER A 326 -21.44 3.65 -56.01
N LEU A 327 -22.64 3.37 -55.49
CA LEU A 327 -23.81 2.91 -56.26
C LEU A 327 -24.76 4.05 -56.67
N LEU A 328 -24.51 5.27 -56.18
CA LEU A 328 -25.20 6.50 -56.56
C LEU A 328 -24.43 7.22 -57.66
#